data_AF-A0A7S2KY83-F1
#
_entry.id   AF-A0A7S2KY83-F1
#
_cell.length_a   1.000
_cell.length_b   1.000
_cell.length_c   1.000
_cell.angle_alpha   90.00
_cell.angle_beta   90.00
_cell.angle_gamma   90.00
#
_symmetry.space_group_name_H-M   'P 1'
#
loop_
_entity.id
_entity.type
_entity.pdbx_description
1 polymer ?
#
loop_
_entity_poly.entity_id
_entity_poly.type
_entity_poly.pdbx_seq_one_letter_code
_entity_poly.pdbx_strand_id
1 'polypeptide(L)'
;RLFEAWWPVALPASGEVGVDVFLVLSGFLIGGSLQREVSGRGTVALGKFLLRRVFRIFPACVSAVLATMISEHVAGEEPSCPNVGFLANLFVFNNVRGISHLNRCLPQTWSIGLEFQLYMVTPLIFACASWVSSRSSRITIASCVEAMCALGFAACCVLRVWFVVSHDLVDSPVSNWWTLFNFYQPTQFRC
;
A
#
# COMPACT_ATOMS: atom_id res chain seq x y z
N ARG A 1 -18.11 -31.27 -11.36
CA ARG A 1 -19.30 -30.43 -11.05
C ARG A 1 -19.15 -29.56 -9.80
N LEU A 2 -18.18 -29.80 -8.90
CA LEU A 2 -17.93 -28.95 -7.72
C LEU A 2 -16.92 -27.81 -7.95
N PHE A 3 -16.19 -27.81 -9.08
CA PHE A 3 -15.15 -26.82 -9.38
C PHE A 3 -15.68 -25.56 -10.12
N GLU A 4 -16.86 -25.64 -10.72
CA GLU A 4 -17.43 -24.52 -11.49
C GLU A 4 -18.34 -23.60 -10.66
N ALA A 5 -18.58 -23.93 -9.40
CA ALA A 5 -19.43 -23.13 -8.51
C ALA A 5 -18.66 -22.05 -7.73
N TRP A 6 -17.32 -22.11 -7.67
CA TRP A 6 -16.51 -21.22 -6.83
C TRP A 6 -15.99 -19.99 -7.58
N TRP A 7 -15.87 -20.05 -8.90
CA TRP A 7 -15.30 -18.97 -9.71
C TRP A 7 -16.22 -17.75 -9.93
N PRO A 8 -17.57 -17.84 -9.94
CA PRO A 8 -18.41 -16.65 -10.18
C PRO A 8 -18.60 -15.79 -8.91
N VAL A 9 -18.47 -16.38 -7.72
CA VAL A 9 -18.71 -15.71 -6.43
C VAL A 9 -17.46 -15.02 -5.88
N ALA A 10 -16.26 -15.42 -6.34
CA ALA A 10 -15.00 -14.80 -5.92
C ALA A 10 -14.65 -13.50 -6.69
N LEU A 11 -15.26 -13.27 -7.85
CA LEU A 11 -14.89 -12.17 -8.77
C LEU A 11 -15.39 -10.76 -8.36
N PRO A 12 -16.56 -10.58 -7.71
CA PRO A 12 -16.99 -9.24 -7.28
C PRO A 12 -16.17 -8.70 -6.10
N ALA A 13 -15.45 -9.56 -5.36
CA ALA A 13 -14.63 -9.19 -4.20
C ALA A 13 -13.12 -9.03 -4.53
N SER A 14 -12.69 -9.31 -5.76
CA SER A 14 -11.26 -9.46 -6.10
C SER A 14 -10.45 -8.17 -6.31
N GLY A 15 -11.09 -6.99 -6.36
CA GLY A 15 -10.36 -5.72 -6.53
C GLY A 15 -9.41 -5.43 -5.36
N GLU A 16 -9.87 -5.65 -4.13
CA GLU A 16 -9.07 -5.43 -2.91
C GLU A 16 -7.90 -6.43 -2.82
N VAL A 17 -8.16 -7.70 -3.17
CA VAL A 17 -7.12 -8.76 -3.22
C VAL A 17 -6.05 -8.45 -4.26
N GLY A 18 -6.41 -7.83 -5.38
CA GLY A 18 -5.44 -7.38 -6.38
C GLY A 18 -4.45 -6.35 -5.81
N VAL A 19 -4.95 -5.43 -4.98
CA VAL A 19 -4.12 -4.42 -4.31
C VAL A 19 -3.20 -5.06 -3.28
N ASP A 20 -3.68 -6.04 -2.52
CA ASP A 20 -2.85 -6.83 -1.59
C ASP A 20 -1.65 -7.48 -2.29
N VAL A 21 -1.95 -8.22 -3.37
CA VAL A 21 -0.93 -8.94 -4.13
C VAL A 21 0.06 -7.95 -4.73
N PHE A 22 -0.42 -6.82 -5.26
CA PHE A 22 0.44 -5.76 -5.79
C PHE A 22 1.37 -5.17 -4.72
N LEU A 23 0.89 -4.91 -3.52
CA LEU A 23 1.70 -4.36 -2.42
C LEU A 23 2.76 -5.37 -1.95
N VAL A 24 2.41 -6.64 -1.79
CA VAL A 24 3.35 -7.71 -1.42
C VAL A 24 4.45 -7.87 -2.49
N LEU A 25 4.06 -7.94 -3.76
CA LEU A 25 5.00 -8.03 -4.89
C LEU A 25 5.91 -6.81 -4.96
N SER A 26 5.37 -5.61 -4.71
CA SER A 26 6.16 -4.37 -4.69
C SER A 26 7.23 -4.43 -3.59
N GLY A 27 6.88 -4.90 -2.40
CA GLY A 27 7.82 -5.12 -1.29
C GLY A 27 8.96 -6.06 -1.67
N PHE A 28 8.64 -7.22 -2.25
CA PHE A 28 9.64 -8.20 -2.69
C PHE A 28 10.59 -7.63 -3.75
N LEU A 29 10.06 -6.92 -4.75
CA LEU A 29 10.86 -6.31 -5.81
C LEU A 29 11.77 -5.18 -5.29
N ILE A 30 11.28 -4.37 -4.36
CA ILE A 30 12.06 -3.31 -3.72
C ILE A 30 13.18 -3.92 -2.88
N GLY A 31 12.85 -4.88 -2.01
CA GLY A 31 13.81 -5.58 -1.16
C GLY A 31 14.93 -6.24 -1.99
N GLY A 32 14.56 -7.02 -3.00
CA GLY A 32 15.53 -7.67 -3.88
C GLY A 32 16.37 -6.70 -4.74
N SER A 33 15.84 -5.52 -5.07
CA SER A 33 16.63 -4.46 -5.73
C SER A 33 17.64 -3.84 -4.76
N LEU A 34 17.23 -3.55 -3.53
CA LEU A 34 18.08 -2.91 -2.52
C LEU A 34 19.16 -3.87 -2.01
N GLN A 35 18.83 -5.14 -1.83
CA GLN A 35 19.80 -6.16 -1.44
C GLN A 35 20.93 -6.26 -2.46
N ARG A 36 20.61 -6.31 -3.77
CA ARG A 36 21.62 -6.29 -4.84
C ARG A 36 22.50 -5.05 -4.80
N GLU A 37 21.92 -3.89 -4.52
CA GLU A 37 22.66 -2.62 -4.42
C GLU A 37 23.61 -2.63 -3.21
N VAL A 38 23.15 -3.08 -2.05
CA VAL A 38 23.97 -3.21 -0.83
C VAL A 38 25.07 -4.27 -1.00
N SER A 39 24.78 -5.41 -1.62
CA SER A 39 25.79 -6.45 -1.87
C SER A 39 26.88 -5.99 -2.84
N GLY A 40 26.53 -5.18 -3.84
CA GLY A 40 27.47 -4.66 -4.83
C GLY A 40 28.26 -3.44 -4.37
N ARG A 41 27.60 -2.46 -3.73
CA ARG A 41 28.19 -1.14 -3.39
C ARG A 41 28.42 -0.94 -1.90
N GLY A 42 27.93 -1.83 -1.05
CA GLY A 42 27.99 -1.70 0.41
C GLY A 42 27.06 -0.63 0.99
N THR A 43 26.28 0.07 0.17
CA THR A 43 25.36 1.15 0.60
C THR A 43 24.22 1.30 -0.40
N VAL A 44 23.16 2.00 0.01
CA VAL A 44 22.00 2.33 -0.83
C VAL A 44 22.10 3.77 -1.32
N ALA A 45 22.03 3.99 -2.63
CA ALA A 45 21.93 5.35 -3.17
C ALA A 45 20.48 5.87 -3.08
N LEU A 46 20.06 6.29 -1.88
CA LEU A 46 18.69 6.72 -1.56
C LEU A 46 18.08 7.69 -2.59
N GLY A 47 18.80 8.77 -2.92
CA GLY A 47 18.29 9.77 -3.87
C GLY A 47 18.04 9.19 -5.27
N LYS A 48 18.97 8.39 -5.79
CA LYS A 48 18.81 7.75 -7.11
C LYS A 48 17.69 6.71 -7.11
N PHE A 49 17.51 5.99 -6.00
CA PHE A 49 16.42 5.04 -5.83
C PHE A 49 15.06 5.75 -5.83
N LEU A 50 14.90 6.77 -4.98
CA LEU A 50 13.65 7.52 -4.83
C LEU A 50 13.27 8.25 -6.12
N LEU A 51 14.20 8.97 -6.76
CA LEU A 51 13.90 9.74 -7.98
C LEU A 51 13.33 8.88 -9.11
N ARG A 52 13.91 7.70 -9.35
CA ARG A 52 13.41 6.78 -10.40
C ARG A 52 11.97 6.33 -10.18
N ARG A 53 11.55 6.20 -8.91
CA ARG A 53 10.20 5.73 -8.55
C ARG A 53 9.20 6.89 -8.56
N VAL A 54 9.61 8.05 -8.02
CA VAL A 54 8.80 9.27 -8.05
C VAL A 54 8.47 9.64 -9.50
N PHE A 55 9.45 9.71 -10.40
CA PHE A 55 9.20 10.05 -11.81
C PHE A 55 8.38 9.01 -12.58
N ARG A 56 8.21 7.80 -12.06
CA ARG A 56 7.38 6.76 -12.69
C ARG A 56 5.91 6.85 -12.26
N ILE A 57 5.64 7.12 -10.99
CA ILE A 57 4.30 6.98 -10.40
C ILE A 57 3.63 8.35 -10.22
N PHE A 58 4.42 9.36 -9.85
CA PHE A 58 3.93 10.69 -9.54
C PHE A 58 3.21 11.36 -10.72
N PRO A 59 3.70 11.31 -11.98
CA PRO A 59 3.01 11.95 -13.11
C PRO A 59 1.59 11.41 -13.32
N ALA A 60 1.41 10.10 -13.20
CA ALA A 60 0.10 9.48 -13.33
C ALA A 60 -0.84 9.89 -12.19
N CYS A 61 -0.36 9.92 -10.95
CA CYS A 61 -1.14 10.38 -9.80
C CYS A 61 -1.58 11.85 -9.96
N VAL A 62 -0.64 12.74 -10.30
CA VAL A 62 -0.94 14.17 -10.50
C VAL A 62 -1.94 14.34 -11.64
N SER A 63 -1.78 13.61 -12.75
CA SER A 63 -2.73 13.70 -13.87
C SER A 63 -4.14 13.25 -13.48
N ALA A 64 -4.28 12.21 -12.66
CA ALA A 64 -5.58 11.74 -12.18
C ALA A 64 -6.24 12.78 -11.28
N VAL A 65 -5.49 13.36 -10.33
CA VAL A 65 -5.98 14.42 -9.43
C VAL A 65 -6.44 15.64 -10.21
N LEU A 66 -5.62 16.12 -11.14
CA LEU A 66 -5.96 17.28 -11.97
C LEU A 66 -7.14 17.00 -12.91
N ALA A 67 -7.21 15.81 -13.50
CA ALA A 67 -8.33 15.42 -14.35
C ALA A 67 -9.65 15.41 -13.58
N THR A 68 -9.67 14.87 -12.35
CA THR A 68 -10.86 14.92 -11.48
C THR A 68 -11.24 16.36 -11.16
N MET A 69 -10.28 17.21 -10.74
CA MET A 69 -10.56 18.62 -10.45
C MET A 69 -11.14 19.37 -11.66
N ILE A 70 -10.57 19.16 -12.84
CA ILE A 70 -11.04 19.82 -14.08
C ILE A 70 -12.41 19.30 -14.47
N SER A 71 -12.65 17.98 -14.36
CA SER A 71 -13.93 17.35 -14.68
C SER A 71 -15.07 17.94 -13.84
N GLU A 72 -14.87 18.02 -12.51
CA GLU A 72 -15.86 18.59 -11.59
C GLU A 72 -16.12 20.07 -11.90
N HIS A 73 -15.05 20.83 -12.17
CA HIS A 73 -15.17 22.25 -12.51
C HIS A 73 -15.93 22.49 -13.81
N VAL A 74 -15.67 21.70 -14.85
CA VAL A 74 -16.33 21.80 -16.16
C VAL A 74 -17.78 21.35 -16.08
N ALA A 75 -18.09 20.35 -15.27
CA ALA A 75 -19.46 19.88 -15.03
C ALA A 75 -20.30 20.86 -14.19
N GLY A 76 -19.66 21.82 -13.52
CA GLY A 76 -20.32 22.74 -12.59
C GLY A 76 -20.79 22.05 -11.31
N GLU A 77 -20.21 20.90 -10.98
CA GLU A 77 -20.51 20.14 -9.78
C GLU A 77 -19.80 20.74 -8.56
N GLU A 78 -20.39 20.58 -7.38
CA GLU A 78 -19.65 20.91 -6.15
C GLU A 78 -18.46 19.96 -5.99
N PRO A 79 -17.31 20.46 -5.49
CA PRO A 79 -16.11 19.63 -5.38
C PRO A 79 -16.36 18.39 -4.52
N SER A 80 -16.02 17.20 -5.03
CA SER A 80 -16.21 15.95 -4.27
C SER A 80 -15.35 15.90 -3.00
N CYS A 81 -14.24 16.65 -2.99
CA CYS A 81 -13.30 16.78 -1.89
C CYS A 81 -13.13 18.24 -1.45
N PRO A 82 -12.90 18.49 -0.15
CA PRO A 82 -12.36 19.77 0.29
C PRO A 82 -10.95 19.98 -0.28
N ASN A 83 -10.49 21.23 -0.36
CA ASN A 83 -9.14 21.58 -0.85
C ASN A 83 -8.01 20.77 -0.17
N VAL A 84 -8.15 20.50 1.13
CA VAL A 84 -7.22 19.67 1.90
C VAL A 84 -7.22 18.22 1.40
N GLY A 85 -8.36 17.68 0.98
CA GLY A 85 -8.48 16.35 0.37
C GLY A 85 -7.77 16.27 -0.98
N PHE A 86 -7.87 17.30 -1.83
CA PHE A 86 -7.11 17.37 -3.08
C PHE A 86 -5.60 17.44 -2.84
N LEU A 87 -5.15 18.26 -1.88
CA LEU A 87 -3.74 18.32 -1.47
C LEU A 87 -3.25 16.96 -0.92
N ALA A 88 -4.05 16.30 -0.09
CA ALA A 88 -3.71 14.98 0.45
C ALA A 88 -3.55 13.93 -0.64
N ASN A 89 -4.38 13.97 -1.70
CA ASN A 89 -4.22 13.11 -2.87
C ASN A 89 -2.98 13.45 -3.69
N LEU A 90 -2.74 14.75 -3.93
CA LEU A 90 -1.60 15.22 -4.71
C LEU A 90 -0.26 14.84 -4.07
N PHE A 91 -0.17 14.94 -2.74
CA PHE A 91 1.02 14.56 -1.98
C PHE A 91 1.00 13.10 -1.50
N VAL A 92 -0.03 12.33 -1.87
CA VAL A 92 -0.08 10.88 -1.61
C VAL A 92 -0.05 10.57 -0.09
N PHE A 93 -0.67 11.45 0.72
CA PHE A 93 -0.84 11.33 2.19
C PHE A 93 -2.31 11.14 2.60
N ASN A 94 -3.18 10.91 1.64
CA ASN A 94 -4.59 10.63 1.82
C ASN A 94 -4.89 9.31 2.56
N ASN A 95 -3.88 8.49 2.85
CA ASN A 95 -4.00 7.29 3.67
C ASN A 95 -3.58 7.53 5.13
N VAL A 96 -3.26 8.75 5.56
CA VAL A 96 -2.87 9.04 6.94
C VAL A 96 -4.11 9.16 7.85
N ARG A 97 -4.01 8.60 9.07
CA ARG A 97 -5.08 8.71 10.08
C ARG A 97 -5.41 10.18 10.35
N GLY A 98 -6.70 10.51 10.33
CA GLY A 98 -7.17 11.90 10.48
C GLY A 98 -7.22 12.70 9.17
N ILE A 99 -6.66 12.19 8.06
CA ILE A 99 -6.77 12.81 6.73
C ILE A 99 -7.58 11.90 5.78
N SER A 100 -7.57 10.59 6.01
CA SER A 100 -8.23 9.61 5.13
C SER A 100 -9.72 9.85 4.86
N HIS A 101 -10.45 10.39 5.82
CA HIS A 101 -11.87 10.73 5.66
C HIS A 101 -12.13 11.90 4.68
N LEU A 102 -11.09 12.67 4.35
CA LEU A 102 -11.14 13.76 3.38
C LEU A 102 -10.96 13.28 1.94
N ASN A 103 -10.57 12.01 1.73
CA ASN A 103 -10.35 11.45 0.41
C ASN A 103 -11.62 10.83 -0.18
N ARG A 104 -12.49 11.68 -0.73
CA ARG A 104 -13.75 11.26 -1.36
C ARG A 104 -13.70 11.25 -2.89
N CYS A 105 -12.91 12.14 -3.47
CA CYS A 105 -12.73 12.38 -4.90
C CYS A 105 -11.96 11.24 -5.58
N LEU A 106 -10.95 10.67 -4.92
CA LEU A 106 -10.09 9.63 -5.48
C LEU A 106 -9.81 8.56 -4.41
N PRO A 107 -10.81 7.79 -3.97
CA PRO A 107 -10.62 6.83 -2.89
C PRO A 107 -9.46 5.87 -3.17
N GLN A 108 -9.33 5.34 -4.38
CA GLN A 108 -8.32 4.35 -4.79
C GLN A 108 -6.84 4.75 -4.57
N THR A 109 -6.52 6.04 -4.50
CA THR A 109 -5.13 6.52 -4.33
C THR A 109 -4.57 6.22 -2.94
N TRP A 110 -5.40 5.78 -1.98
CA TRP A 110 -4.92 5.37 -0.65
C TRP A 110 -3.84 4.27 -0.75
N SER A 111 -3.98 3.37 -1.74
CA SER A 111 -3.04 2.28 -1.99
C SER A 111 -1.68 2.77 -2.51
N ILE A 112 -1.71 3.81 -3.34
CA ILE A 112 -0.53 4.52 -3.83
C ILE A 112 0.16 5.23 -2.66
N GLY A 113 -0.63 5.78 -1.72
CA GLY A 113 -0.18 6.25 -0.40
C GLY A 113 0.77 5.28 0.31
N LEU A 114 0.32 4.04 0.48
CA LEU A 114 1.11 2.99 1.10
C LEU A 114 2.35 2.62 0.27
N GLU A 115 2.22 2.56 -1.06
CA GLU A 115 3.34 2.25 -1.94
C GLU A 115 4.47 3.30 -1.81
N PHE A 116 4.13 4.59 -1.72
CA PHE A 116 5.09 5.67 -1.46
C PHE A 116 5.76 5.55 -0.09
N GLN A 117 5.01 5.18 0.95
CA GLN A 117 5.57 4.95 2.28
C GLN A 117 6.55 3.78 2.27
N LEU A 118 6.22 2.69 1.57
CA LEU A 118 7.12 1.56 1.36
C LEU A 118 8.41 1.99 0.65
N TYR A 119 8.31 2.85 -0.37
CA TYR A 119 9.49 3.41 -1.05
C TYR A 119 10.37 4.27 -0.17
N MET A 120 9.84 4.91 0.87
CA MET A 120 10.64 5.71 1.80
C MET A 120 11.23 4.84 2.92
N VAL A 121 10.42 3.97 3.52
CA VAL A 121 10.79 3.20 4.73
C VAL A 121 11.80 2.09 4.40
N THR A 122 11.55 1.28 3.37
CA THR A 122 12.42 0.13 3.06
C THR A 122 13.87 0.52 2.76
N PRO A 123 14.18 1.50 1.90
CA PRO A 123 15.57 1.85 1.64
C PRO A 123 16.25 2.53 2.84
N LEU A 124 15.50 3.23 3.71
CA LEU A 124 16.03 3.72 4.99
C LEU A 124 16.45 2.58 5.91
N ILE A 125 15.64 1.52 6.03
CA ILE A 125 15.99 0.33 6.81
C ILE A 125 17.28 -0.30 6.26
N PHE A 126 17.39 -0.49 4.94
CA PHE A 126 18.60 -1.05 4.32
C PHE A 126 19.82 -0.13 4.47
N ALA A 127 19.64 1.19 4.36
CA ALA A 127 20.72 2.15 4.58
C ALA A 127 21.22 2.07 6.03
N CYS A 128 20.33 2.14 7.03
CA CYS A 128 20.70 2.01 8.44
C CYS A 128 21.38 0.66 8.74
N ALA A 129 20.85 -0.45 8.22
CA ALA A 129 21.47 -1.77 8.37
C ALA A 129 22.87 -1.83 7.76
N SER A 130 23.09 -1.15 6.64
CA SER A 130 24.41 -1.07 6.00
C SER A 130 25.40 -0.20 6.76
N TRP A 131 24.96 0.75 7.59
CA TRP A 131 25.83 1.63 8.37
C TRP A 131 26.32 0.99 9.68
N VAL A 132 25.53 0.08 10.26
CA VAL A 132 25.77 -0.47 11.62
C VAL A 132 26.63 -1.75 11.62
N SER A 133 26.94 -2.36 10.46
CA SER A 133 27.44 -3.75 10.43
C SER A 133 28.64 -4.04 9.52
N SER A 134 29.45 -5.06 9.87
CA SER A 134 30.51 -5.65 9.02
C SER A 134 29.90 -6.49 7.88
N ARG A 135 30.68 -6.79 6.81
CA ARG A 135 30.17 -7.41 5.57
C ARG A 135 29.42 -8.74 5.77
N SER A 136 29.76 -9.50 6.81
CA SER A 136 29.10 -10.77 7.14
C SER A 136 27.76 -10.58 7.88
N SER A 137 27.68 -9.66 8.85
CA SER A 137 26.44 -9.47 9.62
C SER A 137 25.38 -8.65 8.86
N ARG A 138 25.74 -7.92 7.80
CA ARG A 138 24.79 -7.29 6.88
C ARG A 138 23.87 -8.29 6.17
N ILE A 139 24.39 -9.44 5.78
CA ILE A 139 23.61 -10.49 5.09
C ILE A 139 22.65 -11.14 6.10
N THR A 140 23.12 -11.46 7.29
CA THR A 140 22.30 -12.04 8.37
C THR A 140 21.19 -11.10 8.84
N ILE A 141 21.48 -9.81 9.02
CA ILE A 141 20.47 -8.83 9.45
C ILE A 141 19.40 -8.66 8.37
N ALA A 142 19.78 -8.60 7.09
CA ALA A 142 18.81 -8.49 6.00
C ALA A 142 17.88 -9.70 5.93
N SER A 143 18.42 -10.92 6.04
CA SER A 143 17.59 -12.14 6.05
C SER A 143 16.78 -12.31 7.33
N CYS A 144 17.28 -11.85 8.49
CA CYS A 144 16.49 -11.81 9.72
C CYS A 144 15.34 -10.81 9.64
N VAL A 145 15.57 -9.61 9.08
CA VAL A 145 14.51 -8.60 8.89
C VAL A 145 13.46 -9.13 7.90
N GLU A 146 13.90 -9.74 6.80
CA GLU A 146 13.00 -10.37 5.83
C GLU A 146 12.18 -11.52 6.46
N ALA A 147 12.83 -12.38 7.25
CA ALA A 147 12.16 -13.45 7.98
C ALA A 147 11.19 -12.90 9.04
N MET A 148 11.53 -11.83 9.75
CA MET A 148 10.64 -11.18 10.72
C MET A 148 9.45 -10.52 10.05
N CYS A 149 9.63 -9.86 8.91
CA CYS A 149 8.54 -9.30 8.12
C CYS A 149 7.63 -10.41 7.57
N ALA A 150 8.20 -11.52 7.08
CA ALA A 150 7.44 -12.66 6.58
C ALA A 150 6.66 -13.39 7.70
N LEU A 151 7.29 -13.60 8.87
CA LEU A 151 6.64 -14.18 10.05
C LEU A 151 5.56 -13.26 10.61
N GLY A 152 5.81 -11.95 10.66
CA GLY A 152 4.83 -10.95 11.07
C GLY A 152 3.62 -10.93 10.15
N PHE A 153 3.85 -10.99 8.83
CA PHE A 153 2.78 -11.10 7.83
C PHE A 153 1.98 -12.39 7.99
N ALA A 154 2.67 -13.54 8.09
CA ALA A 154 2.02 -14.84 8.28
C ALA A 154 1.19 -14.90 9.59
N ALA A 155 1.75 -14.40 10.70
CA ALA A 155 1.04 -14.32 11.98
C ALA A 155 -0.19 -13.41 11.89
N CYS A 156 -0.06 -12.27 11.20
CA CYS A 156 -1.19 -11.36 10.99
C CYS A 156 -2.29 -12.03 10.17
N CYS A 157 -1.96 -12.73 9.09
CA CYS A 157 -2.90 -13.51 8.28
C CYS A 157 -3.58 -14.63 9.09
N VAL A 158 -2.83 -15.39 9.90
CA VAL A 158 -3.35 -16.49 10.71
C VAL A 158 -4.29 -15.99 11.81
N LEU A 159 -3.88 -14.97 12.56
CA LEU A 159 -4.73 -14.34 13.59
C LEU A 159 -6.02 -13.80 12.98
N ARG A 160 -5.96 -13.33 11.73
CA ARG A 160 -7.11 -12.86 10.95
C ARG A 160 -8.07 -13.98 10.57
N VAL A 161 -7.56 -15.05 9.97
CA VAL A 161 -8.36 -16.23 9.62
C VAL A 161 -9.02 -16.77 10.88
N TRP A 162 -8.26 -16.86 11.97
CA TRP A 162 -8.80 -17.28 13.27
C TRP A 162 -9.88 -16.32 13.80
N PHE A 163 -9.68 -15.00 13.73
CA PHE A 163 -10.66 -14.01 14.20
C PHE A 163 -11.96 -14.02 13.37
N VAL A 164 -11.85 -14.09 12.05
CA VAL A 164 -13.01 -14.13 11.13
C VAL A 164 -13.80 -15.43 11.30
N VAL A 165 -13.11 -16.57 11.40
CA VAL A 165 -13.75 -17.89 11.60
C VAL A 165 -14.35 -18.02 13.00
N SER A 166 -13.73 -17.44 14.04
CA SER A 166 -14.23 -17.54 15.42
C SER A 166 -15.44 -16.66 15.74
N HIS A 167 -15.70 -15.61 14.95
CA HIS A 167 -16.78 -14.65 15.20
C HIS A 167 -17.91 -14.70 14.15
N ASP A 168 -17.92 -15.70 13.26
CA ASP A 168 -18.91 -15.86 12.17
C ASP A 168 -19.14 -14.55 11.37
N LEU A 169 -18.09 -13.74 11.25
CA LEU A 169 -18.14 -12.42 10.60
C LEU A 169 -18.04 -12.52 9.08
N VAL A 170 -18.09 -13.72 8.49
CA VAL A 170 -17.91 -13.99 7.05
C VAL A 170 -18.83 -13.13 6.19
N ASP A 171 -20.08 -12.93 6.64
CA ASP A 171 -21.09 -12.13 5.92
C ASP A 171 -21.17 -10.66 6.39
N SER A 172 -20.34 -10.27 7.36
CA SER A 172 -20.37 -8.92 7.92
C SER A 172 -19.40 -7.98 7.17
N PRO A 173 -19.73 -6.69 6.99
CA PRO A 173 -18.86 -5.71 6.31
C PRO A 173 -17.54 -5.41 7.05
N VAL A 174 -17.31 -6.03 8.22
CA VAL A 174 -16.06 -5.95 9.00
C VAL A 174 -15.10 -7.10 8.72
N SER A 175 -15.46 -8.04 7.83
CA SER A 175 -14.56 -9.10 7.36
C SER A 175 -13.44 -8.61 6.43
N ASN A 176 -13.38 -7.31 6.10
CA ASN A 176 -12.32 -6.74 5.27
C ASN A 176 -11.18 -6.24 6.17
N TRP A 177 -9.94 -6.64 5.88
CA TRP A 177 -8.71 -6.35 6.65
C TRP A 177 -8.45 -4.86 6.93
N TRP A 178 -9.10 -3.99 6.19
CA TRP A 178 -9.07 -2.53 6.33
C TRP A 178 -9.81 -1.94 7.52
N THR A 179 -10.90 -2.55 7.97
CA THR A 179 -11.72 -2.01 9.08
C THR A 179 -11.00 -2.13 10.43
N LEU A 180 -10.13 -3.13 10.59
CA LEU A 180 -9.31 -3.32 11.80
C LEU A 180 -8.16 -2.31 11.92
N PHE A 181 -7.58 -1.87 10.80
CA PHE A 181 -6.51 -0.87 10.83
C PHE A 181 -7.02 0.59 10.76
N ASN A 182 -8.33 0.79 10.62
CA ASN A 182 -8.99 2.10 10.64
C ASN A 182 -8.41 3.06 9.57
N PHE A 183 -7.89 2.51 8.47
CA PHE A 183 -7.38 3.27 7.32
C PHE A 183 -8.43 3.46 6.22
N TYR A 184 -9.50 2.66 6.23
CA TYR A 184 -10.57 2.70 5.24
C TYR A 184 -11.92 2.77 5.94
N GLN A 185 -12.66 3.88 5.79
CA GLN A 185 -14.08 3.90 6.15
C GLN A 185 -14.89 3.36 4.96
N PRO A 186 -15.70 2.28 5.15
CA PRO A 186 -16.51 1.69 4.09
C PRO A 186 -17.76 2.53 3.74
N THR A 187 -17.84 3.79 4.15
CA THR A 187 -19.03 4.63 3.94
C THR A 187 -19.13 5.23 2.52
N GLN A 188 -18.09 5.09 1.68
CA GLN A 188 -18.04 5.74 0.36
C GLN A 188 -18.63 4.91 -0.80
N PHE A 189 -18.98 3.63 -0.59
CA PHE A 189 -19.58 2.77 -1.63
C PHE A 189 -21.10 2.60 -1.53
N ARG A 190 -21.78 3.37 -0.67
CA ARG A 190 -23.24 3.49 -0.77
C ARG A 190 -23.55 4.52 -1.86
N CYS A 191 -23.51 4.07 -3.11
CA CYS A 191 -24.42 4.60 -4.13
C CYS A 191 -25.82 4.04 -3.88
#